data_AF-A0A1F3IT10-F1
#
_entry.id   AF-A0A1F3IT10-F1
#
_cell.length_a   1.000
_cell.length_b   1.000
_cell.length_c   1.000
_cell.angle_alpha   90.00
_cell.angle_beta   90.00
_cell.angle_gamma   90.00
#
_symmetry.space_group_name_H-M   'P 1'
#
loop_
_entity.id
_entity.type
_entity.pdbx_description
1 polymer ?
#
loop_
_entity_poly.entity_id
_entity_poly.type
_entity_poly.pdbx_seq_one_letter_code
_entity_poly.pdbx_strand_id
1 'polypeptide(L)'
;MKIVKSFLVLGLILLTTDIFGQELPTSYQPMLNQIVINFKTITSGNTIKQGKNTLSVINENKIALRIEHQKKVKNLTFITKLDEENKLYWVPANPLTIDMVNKHEETLTEIFESMLELSEKKSKE
;
A
#
# COMPACT_ATOMS: atom_id res chain seq x y z
N MET A 1 53.59 13.93 -22.75
CA MET A 1 53.28 12.48 -22.58
C MET A 1 53.54 12.14 -21.12
N LYS A 2 52.62 11.62 -20.30
CA LYS A 2 51.33 10.94 -20.43
C LYS A 2 50.54 11.30 -19.16
N ILE A 3 49.38 11.96 -19.26
CA ILE A 3 48.06 11.33 -19.08
C ILE A 3 48.07 10.22 -18.02
N VAL A 4 47.83 10.58 -16.76
CA VAL A 4 46.90 9.85 -15.89
C VAL A 4 46.13 10.89 -15.07
N LYS A 5 45.18 11.53 -15.75
CA LYS A 5 44.05 12.18 -15.11
C LYS A 5 43.19 11.11 -14.43
N SER A 6 42.57 11.48 -13.32
CA SER A 6 41.30 10.89 -12.84
C SER A 6 41.29 9.38 -12.66
N PHE A 7 41.76 8.90 -11.52
CA PHE A 7 41.25 7.62 -10.99
C PHE A 7 40.19 7.89 -9.92
N LEU A 8 38.95 7.77 -10.38
CA LEU A 8 37.79 7.24 -9.66
C LEU A 8 37.42 7.90 -8.33
N VAL A 9 36.76 9.05 -8.45
CA VAL A 9 35.55 9.33 -7.65
C VAL A 9 34.47 8.35 -8.14
N LEU A 10 34.54 7.09 -7.73
CA LEU A 10 33.61 6.04 -8.16
C LEU A 10 33.36 5.03 -7.04
N GLY A 11 33.13 5.54 -5.84
CA GLY A 11 32.81 4.75 -4.66
C GLY A 11 31.48 5.15 -4.01
N LEU A 12 30.54 5.75 -4.76
CA LEU A 12 29.33 6.33 -4.18
C LEU A 12 28.05 6.10 -5.00
N ILE A 13 28.01 5.03 -5.80
CA ILE A 13 26.81 4.69 -6.58
C ILE A 13 26.61 3.18 -6.64
N LEU A 14 26.43 2.47 -5.50
CA LEU A 14 25.90 1.09 -5.53
C LEU A 14 25.15 0.71 -4.23
N LEU A 15 24.40 1.64 -3.64
CA LEU A 15 23.35 1.29 -2.68
C LEU A 15 22.07 2.08 -3.01
N THR A 16 21.63 2.05 -4.26
CA THR A 16 20.20 2.05 -4.49
C THR A 16 19.77 0.66 -4.06
N THR A 17 19.45 0.50 -2.78
CA THR A 17 18.68 -0.67 -2.36
C THR A 17 17.45 -0.62 -3.25
N ASP A 18 17.36 -1.55 -4.20
CA ASP A 18 16.07 -1.92 -4.74
C ASP A 18 15.20 -2.07 -3.51
N ILE A 19 14.19 -1.22 -3.40
CA ILE A 19 13.19 -1.33 -2.35
C ILE A 19 12.42 -2.60 -2.74
N PHE A 20 13.06 -3.74 -2.46
CA PHE A 20 12.47 -5.06 -2.42
C PHE A 20 11.17 -4.86 -1.68
N GLY A 21 10.07 -5.22 -2.36
CA GLY A 21 8.72 -4.84 -1.96
C GLY A 21 8.58 -5.07 -0.48
N GLN A 22 8.50 -3.98 0.28
CA GLN A 22 8.45 -4.10 1.72
C GLN A 22 7.24 -4.95 2.07
N GLU A 23 7.47 -6.03 2.80
CA GLU A 23 6.39 -6.91 3.23
C GLU A 23 5.43 -6.12 4.12
N LEU A 24 4.14 -6.17 3.76
CA LEU A 24 3.10 -5.68 4.64
C LEU A 24 2.96 -6.60 5.85
N PRO A 25 2.39 -6.10 6.97
CA PRO A 25 1.97 -6.95 8.08
C PRO A 25 1.14 -8.14 7.58
N THR A 26 1.34 -9.31 8.19
CA THR A 26 0.75 -10.58 7.70
C THR A 26 -0.77 -10.55 7.64
N SER A 27 -1.42 -9.76 8.50
CA SER A 27 -2.87 -9.56 8.50
C SER A 27 -3.37 -8.75 7.28
N TYR A 28 -2.53 -7.96 6.62
CA TYR A 28 -2.99 -7.05 5.56
C TYR A 28 -3.28 -7.79 4.26
N GLN A 29 -2.51 -8.83 3.94
CA GLN A 29 -2.72 -9.62 2.73
C GLN A 29 -4.16 -10.15 2.63
N PRO A 30 -4.68 -10.91 3.62
CA PRO A 30 -6.05 -11.39 3.57
C PRO A 30 -7.08 -10.26 3.64
N MET A 31 -6.85 -9.21 4.45
CA MET A 31 -7.79 -8.08 4.56
C MET A 31 -7.97 -7.34 3.23
N LEU A 32 -6.88 -6.97 2.56
CA LEU A 32 -6.91 -6.26 1.29
C LEU A 32 -7.53 -7.11 0.17
N ASN A 33 -7.23 -8.42 0.15
CA ASN A 33 -7.86 -9.36 -0.77
C ASN A 33 -9.38 -9.42 -0.55
N GLN A 34 -9.82 -9.56 0.70
CA GLN A 34 -11.24 -9.64 1.02
C GLN A 34 -11.98 -8.33 0.69
N ILE A 35 -11.36 -7.18 0.98
CA ILE A 35 -11.86 -5.87 0.57
C ILE A 35 -12.10 -5.84 -0.95
N VAL A 36 -11.10 -6.21 -1.75
CA VAL A 36 -11.24 -6.20 -3.22
C VAL A 36 -12.34 -7.14 -3.70
N ILE A 37 -12.48 -8.31 -3.07
CA ILE A 37 -13.57 -9.25 -3.35
C ILE A 37 -14.93 -8.61 -3.05
N ASN A 38 -15.10 -7.99 -1.88
CA ASN A 38 -16.35 -7.33 -1.50
C ASN A 38 -16.72 -6.22 -2.50
N PHE A 39 -15.74 -5.44 -2.95
CA PHE A 39 -15.95 -4.39 -3.97
C PHE A 39 -16.38 -4.90 -5.34
N LYS A 40 -16.24 -6.20 -5.65
CA LYS A 40 -16.78 -6.77 -6.89
C LYS A 40 -18.30 -6.82 -6.91
N THR A 41 -18.95 -6.85 -5.75
CA THR A 41 -20.43 -6.91 -5.65
C THR A 41 -21.06 -5.59 -5.24
N ILE A 42 -20.27 -4.64 -4.70
CA ILE A 42 -20.76 -3.30 -4.36
C ILE A 42 -21.13 -2.54 -5.64
N THR A 43 -22.42 -2.25 -5.82
CA THR A 43 -22.94 -1.50 -6.98
C THR A 43 -22.90 0.01 -6.81
N SER A 44 -22.85 0.49 -5.56
CA SER A 44 -22.91 1.91 -5.22
C SER A 44 -21.64 2.71 -5.55
N GLY A 45 -20.56 2.05 -5.94
CA GLY A 45 -19.31 2.67 -6.36
C GLY A 45 -18.08 1.94 -5.86
N ASN A 46 -16.91 2.48 -6.19
CA ASN A 46 -15.61 1.90 -5.87
C ASN A 46 -14.96 2.48 -4.61
N THR A 47 -15.74 3.18 -3.78
CA THR A 47 -15.25 3.86 -2.58
C THR A 47 -16.19 3.66 -1.40
N ILE A 48 -15.63 3.46 -0.20
CA ILE A 48 -16.34 3.50 1.07
C ILE A 48 -15.69 4.52 2.01
N LYS A 49 -16.51 5.09 2.90
CA LYS A 49 -16.08 6.13 3.83
C LYS A 49 -16.53 5.78 5.24
N GLN A 50 -15.59 5.88 6.18
CA GLN A 50 -15.83 5.72 7.61
C GLN A 50 -15.20 6.89 8.35
N GLY A 51 -16.02 7.77 8.92
CA GLY A 51 -15.57 9.00 9.55
C GLY A 51 -14.71 9.87 8.62
N LYS A 52 -13.44 10.04 8.99
CA LYS A 52 -12.42 10.82 8.23
C LYS A 52 -11.63 9.98 7.23
N ASN A 53 -11.82 8.67 7.24
CA ASN A 53 -11.09 7.73 6.43
C ASN A 53 -11.91 7.36 5.19
N THR A 54 -11.25 7.18 4.06
CA THR A 54 -11.89 6.81 2.80
C THR A 54 -11.03 5.78 2.10
N LEU A 55 -11.62 4.64 1.78
CA LEU A 55 -10.98 3.55 1.07
C LEU A 55 -11.57 3.46 -0.34
N SER A 56 -10.70 3.48 -1.34
CA SER A 56 -11.07 3.35 -2.75
C SER A 56 -10.36 2.17 -3.39
N VAL A 57 -11.12 1.26 -3.99
CA VAL A 57 -10.58 0.20 -4.86
C VAL A 57 -10.52 0.76 -6.27
N ILE A 58 -9.32 1.13 -6.71
CA ILE A 58 -9.12 1.74 -8.04
C ILE A 58 -9.24 0.67 -9.12
N ASN A 59 -8.68 -0.51 -8.85
CA ASN A 59 -8.85 -1.75 -9.60
C ASN A 59 -8.42 -2.94 -8.71
N GLU A 60 -8.48 -4.16 -9.23
CA GLU A 60 -8.12 -5.40 -8.53
C GLU A 60 -6.66 -5.44 -8.01
N ASN A 61 -5.79 -4.61 -8.58
CA ASN A 61 -4.36 -4.55 -8.27
C ASN A 61 -3.97 -3.26 -7.56
N LYS A 62 -4.91 -2.39 -7.21
CA LYS A 62 -4.63 -1.07 -6.64
C LYS A 62 -5.71 -0.57 -5.71
N ILE A 63 -5.32 -0.30 -4.47
CA ILE A 63 -6.15 0.28 -3.42
C ILE A 63 -5.55 1.62 -2.99
N ALA A 64 -6.39 2.62 -2.77
CA ALA A 64 -6.02 3.89 -2.19
C ALA A 64 -6.76 4.09 -0.86
N LEU A 65 -6.01 4.41 0.20
CA LEU A 65 -6.55 4.72 1.52
C LEU A 65 -6.22 6.16 1.88
N ARG A 66 -7.23 7.00 1.97
CA ARG A 66 -7.13 8.37 2.48
C ARG A 66 -7.44 8.39 3.96
N ILE A 67 -6.52 8.89 4.77
CA ILE A 67 -6.68 9.04 6.23
C ILE A 67 -6.34 10.47 6.66
N GLU A 68 -6.86 10.87 7.82
CA GLU A 68 -6.36 12.04 8.54
C GLU A 68 -5.44 11.57 9.67
N HIS A 69 -4.16 11.93 9.58
CA HIS A 69 -3.15 11.60 10.59
C HIS A 69 -2.45 12.90 11.03
N GLN A 70 -2.43 13.16 12.34
CA GLN A 70 -1.85 14.39 12.92
C GLN A 70 -2.33 15.68 12.23
N LYS A 71 -3.66 15.80 12.01
CA LYS A 71 -4.31 16.94 11.32
C LYS A 71 -3.89 17.13 9.85
N LYS A 72 -3.21 16.15 9.25
CA LYS A 72 -2.81 16.16 7.84
C LYS A 72 -3.48 15.01 7.12
N VAL A 73 -4.00 15.29 5.93
CA VAL A 73 -4.52 14.25 5.04
C VAL A 73 -3.34 13.50 4.43
N LYS A 74 -3.37 12.17 4.51
CA LYS A 74 -2.41 11.27 3.89
C LYS A 74 -3.14 10.37 2.90
N ASN A 75 -2.57 10.19 1.71
CA ASN A 75 -3.07 9.26 0.71
C ASN A 75 -2.09 8.10 0.59
N LEU A 76 -2.47 6.96 1.15
CA LEU A 76 -1.71 5.73 1.14
C LEU A 76 -2.13 4.92 -0.08
N THR A 77 -1.20 4.21 -0.69
CA THR A 77 -1.47 3.43 -1.91
C THR A 77 -0.83 2.08 -1.81
N PHE A 78 -1.62 1.04 -2.06
CA PHE A 78 -1.21 -0.35 -2.04
C PHE A 78 -1.43 -0.92 -3.44
N ILE A 79 -0.46 -1.69 -3.92
CA ILE A 79 -0.50 -2.35 -5.22
C ILE A 79 -0.15 -3.81 -5.09
N THR A 80 -0.58 -4.65 -6.02
CA THR A 80 -0.09 -6.02 -6.10
C THR A 80 1.21 -6.10 -6.92
N LYS A 81 2.09 -7.04 -6.55
CA LYS A 81 3.27 -7.46 -7.31
C LYS A 81 3.28 -8.98 -7.42
N LEU A 82 3.99 -9.52 -8.41
CA LEU A 82 4.25 -10.95 -8.52
C LEU A 82 5.45 -11.32 -7.64
N ASP A 83 5.33 -12.43 -6.89
CA ASP A 83 6.45 -13.06 -6.22
C ASP A 83 7.23 -13.98 -7.18
N GLU A 84 8.27 -14.65 -6.66
CA GLU A 84 9.09 -15.60 -7.42
C GLU A 84 8.28 -16.80 -7.96
N GLU A 85 7.12 -17.09 -7.37
CA GLU A 85 6.20 -18.16 -7.77
C GLU A 85 5.07 -17.67 -8.71
N ASN A 86 5.12 -16.41 -9.17
CA ASN A 86 4.05 -15.74 -9.94
C ASN A 86 2.72 -15.58 -9.20
N LYS A 87 2.72 -15.53 -7.87
CA LYS A 87 1.53 -15.19 -7.07
C LYS A 87 1.49 -13.70 -6.80
N LEU A 88 0.29 -13.12 -6.88
CA LEU A 88 0.07 -11.71 -6.56
C LEU A 88 0.05 -11.51 -5.04
N TYR A 89 0.81 -10.53 -4.56
CA TYR A 89 0.81 -10.10 -3.16
C TYR A 89 0.81 -8.57 -3.06
N TRP A 90 0.19 -8.02 -2.01
CA TRP A 90 0.08 -6.58 -1.79
C TRP A 90 1.38 -6.00 -1.22
N VAL A 91 1.75 -4.82 -1.71
CA VAL A 91 2.88 -4.03 -1.23
C VAL A 91 2.51 -2.55 -1.13
N PRO A 92 3.16 -1.78 -0.25
CA PRO A 92 3.03 -0.33 -0.27
C PRO A 92 3.67 0.24 -1.55
N ALA A 93 2.98 1.18 -2.20
CA ALA A 93 3.35 1.66 -3.53
C ALA A 93 4.32 2.86 -3.53
N ASN A 94 4.53 3.51 -2.39
CA ASN A 94 5.37 4.70 -2.30
C ASN A 94 5.98 4.87 -0.89
N PRO A 95 7.03 5.71 -0.74
CA PRO A 95 7.72 5.92 0.54
C PRO A 95 6.81 6.41 1.68
N LEU A 96 5.78 7.21 1.37
CA LEU A 96 4.82 7.65 2.39
C LEU A 96 4.02 6.46 2.95
N THR A 97 3.59 5.55 2.08
CA THR A 97 2.82 4.36 2.50
C THR A 97 3.70 3.43 3.32
N ILE A 98 4.94 3.22 2.87
CA ILE A 98 5.98 2.49 3.61
C ILE A 98 6.16 3.08 5.02
N ASP A 99 6.39 4.39 5.11
CA ASP A 99 6.63 5.08 6.37
C ASP A 99 5.46 4.93 7.35
N MET A 100 4.23 5.06 6.83
CA MET A 100 3.01 4.94 7.63
C MET A 100 2.77 3.51 8.11
N VAL A 101 2.99 2.50 7.26
CA VAL A 101 2.90 1.09 7.66
C VAL A 101 3.90 0.79 8.78
N ASN A 102 5.16 1.22 8.62
CA ASN A 102 6.21 0.90 9.59
C ASN A 102 6.06 1.57 10.94
N LYS A 103 5.58 2.83 10.95
CA LYS A 103 5.53 3.64 12.17
C LYS A 103 4.18 3.61 12.86
N HIS A 104 3.12 3.26 12.13
CA HIS A 104 1.73 3.40 12.58
C HIS A 104 0.89 2.18 12.19
N GLU A 105 1.49 1.00 12.22
CA GLU A 105 0.85 -0.28 11.89
C GLU A 105 -0.47 -0.47 12.64
N GLU A 106 -0.48 -0.34 13.98
CA GLU A 106 -1.65 -0.55 14.83
C GLU A 106 -2.84 0.31 14.38
N THR A 107 -2.62 1.62 14.23
CA THR A 107 -3.67 2.54 13.75
C THR A 107 -4.16 2.18 12.35
N LEU A 108 -3.27 1.76 11.45
CA LEU A 108 -3.66 1.35 10.10
C LEU A 108 -4.45 0.03 10.11
N THR A 109 -4.09 -0.91 11.00
CA THR A 109 -4.80 -2.17 11.20
C THR A 109 -6.24 -1.91 11.60
N GLU A 110 -6.47 -1.08 12.63
CA GLU A 110 -7.83 -0.70 13.07
C GLU A 110 -8.65 -0.06 11.93
N ILE A 111 -8.01 0.80 11.13
CA ILE A 111 -8.67 1.41 9.98
C ILE A 111 -9.04 0.35 8.95
N PHE A 112 -8.14 -0.58 8.63
CA PHE A 112 -8.42 -1.64 7.66
C PHE A 112 -9.49 -2.62 8.13
N GLU A 113 -9.49 -3.00 9.41
CA GLU A 113 -10.55 -3.83 9.99
C GLU A 113 -11.92 -3.15 9.87
N SER A 114 -12.00 -1.86 10.22
CA SER A 114 -13.24 -1.09 10.09
C SER A 114 -13.69 -0.96 8.62
N MET A 115 -12.75 -0.78 7.69
CA MET A 115 -13.08 -0.72 6.26
C MET A 115 -13.48 -2.09 5.70
N LEU A 116 -12.88 -3.18 6.19
CA LEU A 116 -13.26 -4.54 5.83
C LEU A 116 -14.70 -4.81 6.27
N GLU A 117 -15.04 -4.56 7.53
CA GLU A 117 -16.41 -4.73 8.04
C GLU A 117 -17.43 -3.90 7.24
N LEU A 118 -17.11 -2.64 6.95
CA LEU A 118 -17.98 -1.78 6.15
C LEU A 118 -18.13 -2.29 4.71
N SER A 119 -17.05 -2.79 4.10
CA SER A 119 -17.11 -3.38 2.76
C SER A 119 -17.96 -4.65 2.73
N GLU A 120 -17.88 -5.51 3.75
CA GLU A 120 -18.69 -6.73 3.87
C GLU A 120 -20.17 -6.42 4.04
N LYS A 121 -20.49 -5.38 4.81
CA LYS A 121 -21.87 -4.93 4.96
C LYS A 121 -22.42 -4.46 3.61
N LYS A 122 -21.66 -3.60 2.92
CA LYS A 122 -22.08 -3.03 1.63
C LYS A 122 -22.12 -4.03 0.50
N SER A 123 -21.30 -5.07 0.53
CA SER A 123 -21.30 -6.12 -0.49
C SER A 123 -22.54 -7.03 -0.43
N LYS A 124 -23.31 -6.95 0.66
CA LYS A 124 -24.54 -7.73 0.93
C LYS A 124 -25.82 -6.91 0.76
N GLU A 125 -25.71 -5.60 0.53
CA GLU A 125 -26.81 -4.67 0.23
C GLU A 125 -27.20 -4.76 -1.25
#